data_AF-A0A072PLR8-F1
#
_entry.id   AF-A0A072PLR8-F1
#
_cell.length_a   1.000
_cell.length_b   1.000
_cell.length_c   1.000
_cell.angle_alpha   90.00
_cell.angle_beta   90.00
_cell.angle_gamma   90.00
#
_symmetry.space_group_name_H-M   'P 1'
#
loop_
_entity.id
_entity.type
_entity.pdbx_description
1 polymer ?
#
loop_
_entity_poly.entity_id
_entity_poly.type
_entity_poly.pdbx_seq_one_letter_code
_entity_poly.pdbx_strand_id
1 'polypeptide(L)'
;RLLSLRQSSSLETETDRLLFSTPISEFLIARDSRTPSELDWASNGCSFSPEEPLGFDFEPSCQRHDFGYRNYKAQRRFTDSGKASIDDNFKRDMDNQCATEGVLEDLCGGVADLYYQAVVNFGSRVKR
;
A
#
# COMPACT_ATOMS: atom_id res chain seq x y z
N ARG A 1 -9.30 13.87 -26.14
CA ARG A 1 -9.07 12.40 -26.12
C ARG A 1 -7.59 12.06 -25.91
N LEU A 2 -6.64 12.53 -26.74
CA LEU A 2 -5.20 12.27 -26.56
C LEU A 2 -4.60 12.86 -25.28
N LEU A 3 -4.96 14.09 -24.90
CA LEU A 3 -4.49 14.72 -23.65
C LEU A 3 -4.95 13.97 -22.39
N SER A 4 -6.20 13.49 -22.38
CA SER A 4 -6.75 12.71 -21.26
C SER A 4 -6.09 11.33 -21.13
N LEU A 5 -5.71 10.68 -22.24
CA LEU A 5 -4.95 9.44 -22.21
C LEU A 5 -3.51 9.64 -21.73
N ARG A 6 -2.87 10.75 -22.09
CA ARG A 6 -1.53 11.11 -21.59
C ARG A 6 -1.57 11.40 -20.09
N GLN A 7 -2.61 12.07 -19.62
CA GLN A 7 -2.81 12.33 -18.19
C GLN A 7 -3.04 11.03 -17.42
N SER A 8 -3.87 10.10 -17.93
CA SER A 8 -4.06 8.80 -17.27
C SER A 8 -2.76 8.00 -17.19
N SER A 9 -1.98 7.91 -18.27
CA SER A 9 -0.69 7.22 -18.25
C SER A 9 0.32 7.88 -17.31
N SER A 10 0.28 9.21 -17.17
CA SER A 10 1.12 9.95 -16.22
C SER A 10 0.73 9.62 -14.77
N LEU A 11 -0.56 9.56 -14.46
CA LEU A 11 -1.04 9.23 -13.11
C LEU A 11 -0.77 7.77 -12.73
N GLU A 12 -0.88 6.85 -13.69
CA GLU A 12 -0.48 5.45 -13.50
C GLU A 12 1.03 5.36 -13.17
N THR A 13 1.86 6.08 -13.92
CA THR A 13 3.32 6.14 -13.67
C THR A 13 3.64 6.70 -12.29
N GLU A 14 2.99 7.80 -11.88
CA GLU A 14 3.19 8.36 -10.53
C GLU A 14 2.69 7.41 -9.43
N THR A 15 1.57 6.71 -9.66
CA THR A 15 1.07 5.70 -8.72
C THR A 15 2.11 4.60 -8.52
N ASP A 16 2.66 4.08 -9.62
CA ASP A 16 3.64 2.98 -9.56
C ASP A 16 4.97 3.46 -8.97
N ARG A 17 5.41 4.69 -9.27
CA ARG A 17 6.58 5.30 -8.63
C ARG A 17 6.41 5.38 -7.11
N LEU A 18 5.28 5.90 -6.65
CA LEU A 18 4.97 6.08 -5.22
C LEU A 18 4.81 4.75 -4.48
N LEU A 19 4.31 3.70 -5.15
CA LEU A 19 4.20 2.36 -4.58
C LEU A 19 5.54 1.64 -4.48
N PHE A 20 6.25 1.52 -5.61
CA PHE A 20 7.29 0.50 -5.74
C PHE A 20 8.72 1.05 -5.80
N SER A 21 8.87 2.36 -6.02
CA SER A 21 10.17 2.99 -6.26
C SER A 21 10.43 4.18 -5.32
N THR A 22 9.60 4.35 -4.30
CA THR A 22 9.67 5.48 -3.36
C THR A 22 9.89 4.95 -1.95
N PRO A 23 10.88 5.44 -1.19
CA PRO A 23 10.99 5.16 0.23
C PRO A 23 9.70 5.50 0.97
N ILE A 24 9.37 4.73 2.03
CA ILE A 24 8.11 4.94 2.77
C ILE A 24 8.02 6.37 3.34
N SER A 25 9.14 6.95 3.78
CA SER A 25 9.21 8.33 4.28
C SER A 25 8.82 9.38 3.23
N GLU A 26 9.29 9.21 1.99
CA GLU A 26 8.94 10.10 0.88
C GLU A 26 7.49 9.90 0.41
N PHE A 27 6.99 8.65 0.48
CA PHE A 27 5.57 8.39 0.24
C PHE A 27 4.69 9.13 1.26
N LEU A 28 5.06 9.12 2.54
CA LEU A 28 4.33 9.84 3.59
C LEU A 28 4.32 11.35 3.33
N ILE A 29 5.44 11.93 2.89
CA ILE A 29 5.50 13.35 2.50
C ILE A 29 4.49 13.63 1.36
N ALA A 30 4.49 12.81 0.31
CA ALA A 30 3.56 12.95 -0.81
C ALA A 30 2.09 12.76 -0.39
N ARG A 31 1.84 11.86 0.56
CA ARG A 31 0.52 11.60 1.14
C ARG A 31 0.01 12.78 1.95
N ASP A 32 0.83 13.34 2.83
CA ASP A 32 0.49 14.48 3.66
C ASP A 32 0.22 15.73 2.81
N SER A 33 0.99 15.91 1.73
CA SER A 33 0.78 16.98 0.77
C SER A 33 -0.28 16.66 -0.30
N ARG A 34 -0.83 15.44 -0.31
CA ARG A 34 -1.75 14.91 -1.33
C ARG A 34 -1.27 15.23 -2.75
N THR A 35 -0.02 14.91 -3.06
CA THR A 35 0.64 15.29 -4.32
C THR A 35 1.09 14.06 -5.10
N PRO A 36 0.61 13.86 -6.34
CA PRO A 36 -0.36 14.69 -7.07
C PRO A 36 -1.78 14.59 -6.52
N SER A 37 -2.57 15.66 -6.61
CA SER A 37 -3.89 15.76 -5.98
C SER A 37 -4.99 15.00 -6.72
N GLU A 38 -4.70 14.58 -7.95
CA GLU A 38 -5.58 13.77 -8.79
C GLU A 38 -5.60 12.29 -8.38
N LEU A 39 -4.66 11.83 -7.54
CA LEU A 39 -4.65 10.46 -7.01
C LEU A 39 -5.54 10.35 -5.77
N ASP A 40 -6.08 9.15 -5.55
CA ASP A 40 -6.89 8.87 -4.36
C ASP A 40 -5.97 8.62 -3.16
N TRP A 41 -5.98 9.58 -2.22
CA TRP A 41 -5.20 9.54 -0.98
C TRP A 41 -6.01 9.08 0.24
N ALA A 42 -7.30 8.75 0.06
CA ALA A 42 -8.12 8.26 1.17
C ALA A 42 -7.52 6.96 1.74
N SER A 43 -7.57 6.82 3.04
CA SER A 43 -7.07 5.65 3.76
C SER A 43 -7.86 5.50 5.04
N ASN A 44 -8.13 4.27 5.42
CA ASN A 44 -8.60 3.96 6.75
C ASN A 44 -7.51 3.26 7.58
N GLY A 45 -6.29 3.20 7.07
CA GLY A 45 -5.14 2.67 7.80
C GLY A 45 -5.32 1.19 8.10
N CYS A 46 -4.78 0.72 9.21
CA CYS A 46 -4.88 -0.69 9.57
C CYS A 46 -6.22 -1.10 10.20
N SER A 47 -7.30 -0.31 10.10
CA SER A 47 -8.57 -0.52 10.81
C SER A 47 -9.35 -1.80 10.46
N PHE A 48 -8.97 -2.55 9.43
CA PHE A 48 -9.51 -3.89 9.13
C PHE A 48 -8.66 -5.04 9.67
N SER A 49 -7.54 -4.73 10.31
CA SER A 49 -6.64 -5.72 10.91
C SER A 49 -7.06 -6.02 12.35
N PRO A 50 -6.71 -7.19 12.91
CA PRO A 50 -6.96 -7.49 14.33
C PRO A 50 -6.41 -6.36 15.20
N GLU A 51 -7.14 -5.96 16.25
CA GLU A 51 -6.68 -4.90 17.15
C GLU A 51 -5.26 -5.21 17.65
N GLU A 52 -4.34 -4.28 17.41
CA GLU A 52 -2.91 -4.41 17.68
C GLU A 52 -2.64 -4.84 19.13
N PRO A 53 -2.22 -6.09 19.38
CA PRO A 53 -1.87 -6.50 20.73
C PRO A 53 -0.44 -6.07 21.12
N LEU A 54 0.37 -5.58 20.16
CA LEU A 54 1.83 -5.43 20.30
C LEU A 54 2.39 -4.06 19.89
N GLY A 55 1.61 -3.19 19.22
CA GLY A 55 1.97 -1.78 18.98
C GLY A 55 3.05 -1.51 17.93
N PHE A 56 3.25 -2.40 16.95
CA PHE A 56 4.17 -2.16 15.83
C PHE A 56 3.59 -1.11 14.87
N ASP A 57 4.40 -0.15 14.40
CA ASP A 57 3.95 0.96 13.56
C ASP A 57 3.72 0.54 12.09
N PHE A 58 2.65 -0.22 11.84
CA PHE A 58 2.25 -0.65 10.49
C PHE A 58 1.35 0.35 9.77
N GLU A 59 0.96 1.44 10.42
CA GLU A 59 0.07 2.45 9.82
C GLU A 59 0.63 3.02 8.51
N PRO A 60 1.92 3.39 8.39
CA PRO A 60 2.50 3.80 7.10
C PRO A 60 2.34 2.76 5.98
N SER A 61 2.57 1.48 6.31
CA SER A 61 2.44 0.35 5.38
C SER A 61 0.98 0.20 4.93
N CYS A 62 0.03 0.25 5.85
CA CYS A 62 -1.40 0.17 5.55
C CYS A 62 -1.86 1.35 4.67
N GLN A 63 -1.37 2.56 4.95
CA GLN A 63 -1.69 3.74 4.15
C GLN A 63 -1.19 3.62 2.70
N ARG A 64 -0.01 3.04 2.49
CA ARG A 64 0.52 2.78 1.14
C ARG A 64 -0.23 1.66 0.43
N HIS A 65 -0.63 0.63 1.15
CA HIS A 65 -1.48 -0.44 0.62
C HIS A 65 -2.84 0.07 0.13
N ASP A 66 -3.51 0.88 0.97
CA ASP A 66 -4.78 1.53 0.64
C ASP A 66 -4.67 2.42 -0.61
N PHE A 67 -3.59 3.22 -0.69
CA PHE A 67 -3.28 4.03 -1.86
C PHE A 67 -3.19 3.19 -3.13
N GLY A 68 -2.48 2.05 -3.08
CA GLY A 68 -2.37 1.16 -4.23
C GLY A 68 -3.71 0.58 -4.66
N TYR A 69 -4.48 0.03 -3.70
CA TYR A 69 -5.79 -0.57 -3.98
C TYR A 69 -6.76 0.42 -4.61
N ARG A 70 -6.83 1.64 -4.06
CA ARG A 70 -7.75 2.68 -4.52
C ARG A 70 -7.38 3.17 -5.91
N ASN A 71 -6.12 3.52 -6.12
CA ASN A 71 -5.67 4.07 -7.40
C ASN A 71 -5.72 3.03 -8.52
N TYR A 72 -5.30 1.79 -8.28
CA TYR A 72 -5.41 0.73 -9.30
C TYR A 72 -6.87 0.44 -9.69
N LYS A 73 -7.81 0.49 -8.73
CA LYS A 73 -9.25 0.35 -9.02
C LYS A 73 -9.77 1.54 -9.82
N ALA A 74 -9.44 2.77 -9.43
CA ALA A 74 -9.84 3.99 -10.14
C ALA A 74 -9.27 4.02 -11.57
N GLN A 75 -8.04 3.53 -11.75
CA GLN A 75 -7.33 3.43 -13.03
C GLN A 75 -7.73 2.18 -13.84
N ARG A 76 -8.68 1.38 -13.35
CA ARG A 76 -9.20 0.17 -14.04
C ARG A 76 -8.13 -0.87 -14.40
N ARG A 77 -7.10 -0.96 -13.56
CA ARG A 77 -5.97 -1.90 -13.72
C ARG A 77 -5.73 -2.75 -12.47
N PHE A 78 -6.74 -2.85 -11.60
CA PHE A 78 -6.73 -3.76 -10.45
C PHE A 78 -6.97 -5.21 -10.93
N THR A 79 -5.93 -5.81 -11.51
CA THR A 79 -5.86 -7.22 -11.93
C THR A 79 -5.30 -8.09 -10.81
N ASP A 80 -5.32 -9.43 -10.98
CA ASP A 80 -4.78 -10.34 -9.96
C ASP A 80 -3.28 -10.10 -9.76
N SER A 81 -2.54 -9.85 -10.85
CA SER A 81 -1.12 -9.49 -10.80
C SER A 81 -0.90 -8.13 -10.15
N GLY A 82 -1.73 -7.13 -10.45
CA GLY A 82 -1.62 -5.80 -9.84
C GLY A 82 -1.89 -5.84 -8.33
N LYS A 83 -2.92 -6.59 -7.92
CA LYS A 83 -3.22 -6.85 -6.51
C LYS A 83 -2.03 -7.53 -5.82
N ALA A 84 -1.50 -8.61 -6.39
CA ALA A 84 -0.36 -9.34 -5.83
C ALA A 84 0.85 -8.41 -5.64
N SER A 85 1.20 -7.59 -6.64
CA SER A 85 2.29 -6.62 -6.50
C SER A 85 2.08 -5.63 -5.35
N ILE A 86 0.85 -5.16 -5.12
CA ILE A 86 0.53 -4.24 -4.02
C ILE A 86 0.62 -4.96 -2.66
N ASP A 87 0.09 -6.18 -2.56
CA ASP A 87 0.16 -6.98 -1.32
C ASP A 87 1.62 -7.33 -0.97
N ASP A 88 2.44 -7.68 -1.96
CA ASP A 88 3.87 -7.98 -1.77
C ASP A 88 4.64 -6.73 -1.33
N ASN A 89 4.30 -5.56 -1.88
CA ASN A 89 4.90 -4.29 -1.44
C ASN A 89 4.52 -3.96 0.01
N PHE A 90 3.27 -4.21 0.38
CA PHE A 90 2.82 -4.04 1.76
C PHE A 90 3.57 -4.93 2.74
N LYS A 91 3.80 -6.20 2.39
CA LYS A 91 4.64 -7.09 3.20
C LYS A 91 6.07 -6.55 3.34
N ARG A 92 6.66 -6.11 2.24
CA ARG A 92 8.01 -5.51 2.26
C ARG A 92 8.08 -4.29 3.19
N ASP A 93 7.05 -3.47 3.23
CA ASP A 93 7.02 -2.28 4.08
C ASP A 93 6.94 -2.62 5.57
N MET A 94 6.10 -3.59 5.92
CA MET A 94 6.04 -4.11 7.28
C MET A 94 7.37 -4.78 7.67
N ASP A 95 8.00 -5.54 6.80
CA ASP A 95 9.30 -6.17 7.07
C ASP A 95 10.40 -5.12 7.30
N ASN A 96 10.38 -4.02 6.53
CA ASN A 96 11.31 -2.90 6.73
C ASN A 96 11.08 -2.21 8.09
N GLN A 97 9.82 -2.08 8.53
CA GLN A 97 9.52 -1.58 9.88
C GLN A 97 10.04 -2.56 10.94
N CYS A 98 9.79 -3.86 10.76
CA CYS A 98 10.21 -4.90 11.71
C CYS A 98 11.72 -4.95 11.92
N ALA A 99 12.51 -4.68 10.88
CA ALA A 99 13.97 -4.57 10.98
C ALA A 99 14.44 -3.46 11.94
N THR A 100 13.54 -2.55 12.35
CA THR A 100 13.85 -1.49 13.33
C THR A 100 13.47 -1.86 14.78
N GLU A 101 12.82 -3.00 14.99
CA GLU A 101 12.26 -3.42 16.29
C GLU A 101 13.27 -4.16 17.18
N GLY A 102 14.50 -4.37 16.70
CA GLY A 102 15.60 -4.97 17.44
C GLY A 102 15.26 -6.38 17.97
N VAL A 103 15.16 -6.54 19.29
CA VAL A 103 14.84 -7.84 19.90
C VAL A 103 13.44 -8.36 19.58
N LEU A 104 12.55 -7.50 19.07
CA LEU A 104 11.18 -7.85 18.68
C LEU A 104 11.03 -8.08 17.17
N GLU A 105 12.11 -8.03 16.38
CA GLU A 105 12.07 -8.16 14.92
C GLU A 105 11.33 -9.43 14.46
N ASP A 106 11.66 -10.60 15.02
CA ASP A 106 11.01 -11.87 14.68
C ASP A 106 9.51 -11.88 15.02
N LEU A 107 9.14 -11.30 16.17
CA LEU A 107 7.74 -11.21 16.59
C LEU A 107 6.97 -10.26 15.66
N CYS A 108 7.57 -9.13 15.30
CA CYS A 108 7.01 -8.20 14.33
C CYS A 108 6.83 -8.88 12.97
N GLY A 109 7.83 -9.62 12.49
CA GLY A 109 7.75 -10.37 11.24
C GLY A 109 6.60 -11.36 11.22
N GLY A 110 6.35 -12.06 12.34
CA GLY A 110 5.19 -12.93 12.49
C GLY A 110 3.85 -12.20 12.39
N VAL A 111 3.74 -10.98 12.95
CA VAL A 111 2.53 -10.15 12.79
C VAL A 111 2.40 -9.64 11.34
N ALA A 112 3.51 -9.24 10.71
CA ALA A 112 3.54 -8.83 9.31
C ALA A 112 3.07 -9.95 8.36
N ASP A 113 3.46 -11.20 8.63
CA ASP A 113 2.98 -12.37 7.91
C ASP A 113 1.45 -12.54 8.05
N LEU A 114 0.90 -12.38 9.26
CA LEU A 114 -0.56 -12.45 9.47
C LEU A 114 -1.31 -11.38 8.68
N TYR A 115 -0.79 -10.14 8.67
CA TYR A 115 -1.37 -9.04 7.91
C TYR A 115 -1.33 -9.31 6.40
N TYR A 116 -0.20 -9.79 5.89
CA TYR A 116 -0.06 -10.16 4.49
C TYR A 116 -1.01 -11.29 4.08
N GLN A 117 -1.09 -12.36 4.88
CA GLN A 117 -2.02 -13.46 4.60
C GLN A 117 -3.48 -12.99 4.63
N ALA A 118 -3.84 -12.04 5.49
CA ALA A 118 -5.18 -11.48 5.53
C ALA A 118 -5.54 -10.75 4.23
N VAL A 119 -4.67 -9.87 3.71
CA VAL A 119 -4.95 -9.13 2.46
C VAL A 119 -4.91 -10.04 1.23
N VAL A 120 -4.06 -11.06 1.21
CA VAL A 120 -4.01 -12.06 0.13
C VAL A 120 -5.32 -12.84 0.05
N ASN A 121 -5.83 -13.35 1.17
CA ASN A 121 -6.98 -14.25 1.21
C ASN A 121 -8.34 -13.53 1.24
N PHE A 122 -8.42 -12.38 1.91
CA PHE A 122 -9.68 -11.69 2.20
C PHE A 122 -9.76 -10.26 1.65
N GLY A 123 -8.65 -9.73 1.12
CA GLY A 123 -8.63 -8.43 0.46
C GLY A 123 -9.60 -8.35 -0.73
N SER A 124 -9.88 -7.12 -1.17
CA SER A 124 -10.76 -6.86 -2.31
C SER A 124 -10.44 -7.76 -3.50
N ARG A 125 -11.45 -8.43 -4.04
CA ARG A 125 -11.30 -9.29 -5.22
C ARG A 125 -11.33 -8.47 -6.49
N VAL A 126 -10.58 -8.92 -7.48
CA VAL A 126 -10.68 -8.46 -8.86
C VAL A 126 -12.09 -8.77 -9.36
N LYS A 127 -12.83 -7.75 -9.79
CA LYS A 127 -14.11 -7.96 -10.45
C LYS A 127 -13.81 -8.52 -11.84
N ARG A 128 -14.16 -9.79 -12.07
CA ARG A 128 -14.13 -10.41 -13.39
C ARG A 128 -15.19 -9.78 -14.28
#